data_AF-A0A3M1NF86-F1
#
_entry.id   AF-A0A3M1NF86-F1
#
_cell.length_a   1.000
_cell.length_b   1.000
_cell.length_c   1.000
_cell.angle_alpha   90.00
_cell.angle_beta   90.00
_cell.angle_gamma   90.00
#
_symmetry.space_group_name_H-M   'P 1'
#
loop_
_entity.id
_entity.type
_entity.pdbx_description
1 polymer ?
#
loop_
_entity_poly.entity_id
_entity_poly.type
_entity_poly.pdbx_seq_one_letter_code
_entity_poly.pdbx_strand_id
1 'polypeptide(L)'
;MLNPLDYPVIFLDADYRAPSAWWQHTPFARFLVALTRPAVLVELGTHYGVSYFAFCQAVKALGLHTRCYAVDTWQGDEQAGFYGEEVFDQVNQYNEQSFAAFSRLLRMTFDEALSYFDEGEIDLLHIDGYHAYEAVQHDYSTWLPKMSPRGIILFHDINVREGNFGVWRLWNELSFTFPHFELLHGHGLGVLAVGTQAAEQLSPLLSLSEEELSNVRFFFSQLGQRVTLQIELHEVHKKQRLALKRLKHLKDKLVEYSQLLLSERKKHLEDLERARMHMQYLEQDLQNCSQHRQAERETYVAEIERARSHMHQLEAELTAQLQHRQAERETYVAEIERARSHMHQLEAELTAHIAQLQSERAAHTAEIEQARAHIQHIEQESHARALHLRQAEESLAGLQQALDEQQRSLEQTRNEADSLAQRIVELEERCSALQAEMQDNLSVLEARLADLEAQRDALKAQLAASEAERDALEAQLAEAQAALAHLERKLHAYRVLD
;
A
#
# COMPACT_ATOMS: atom_id res chain seq x y z
N MET A 1 -116.39 -10.32 -40.97
CA MET A 1 -115.42 -10.48 -39.88
C MET A 1 -114.10 -9.93 -40.38
N LEU A 2 -113.48 -9.00 -39.65
CA LEU A 2 -112.16 -8.48 -40.00
C LEU A 2 -111.12 -9.59 -39.88
N ASN A 3 -110.33 -9.82 -40.93
CA ASN A 3 -109.18 -10.70 -40.88
C ASN A 3 -107.90 -9.88 -41.14
N PRO A 4 -107.05 -9.65 -40.12
CA PRO A 4 -105.79 -8.91 -40.30
C PRO A 4 -104.88 -9.49 -41.39
N LEU A 5 -104.98 -10.78 -41.69
CA LEU A 5 -104.19 -11.44 -42.73
C LEU A 5 -104.51 -10.97 -44.16
N ASP A 6 -105.66 -10.32 -44.36
CA ASP A 6 -106.02 -9.72 -45.66
C ASP A 6 -105.16 -8.47 -45.98
N TYR A 7 -104.35 -8.02 -45.02
CA TYR A 7 -103.49 -6.84 -45.11
C TYR A 7 -102.01 -7.24 -45.05
N PRO A 8 -101.41 -7.75 -46.14
CA PRO A 8 -100.04 -8.28 -46.12
C PRO A 8 -98.96 -7.25 -45.70
N VAL A 9 -99.27 -5.95 -45.73
CA VAL A 9 -98.36 -4.89 -45.25
C VAL A 9 -97.98 -5.00 -43.78
N ILE A 10 -98.76 -5.73 -42.96
CA ILE A 10 -98.43 -5.96 -41.55
C ILE A 10 -97.15 -6.79 -41.37
N PHE A 11 -96.76 -7.54 -42.40
CA PHE A 11 -95.58 -8.42 -42.39
C PHE A 11 -94.32 -7.77 -42.96
N LEU A 12 -94.37 -6.50 -43.38
CA LEU A 12 -93.18 -5.80 -43.89
C LEU A 12 -92.07 -5.79 -42.83
N ASP A 13 -90.83 -5.94 -43.27
CA ASP A 13 -89.69 -5.79 -42.39
C ASP A 13 -89.46 -4.32 -42.03
N ALA A 14 -88.82 -4.09 -40.88
CA ALA A 14 -88.36 -2.76 -40.50
C ALA A 14 -87.05 -2.43 -41.24
N ASP A 15 -87.17 -1.75 -42.38
CA ASP A 15 -86.02 -1.24 -43.17
C ASP A 15 -85.21 -0.20 -42.39
N TYR A 16 -85.90 0.74 -41.75
CA TYR A 16 -85.28 1.69 -40.82
C TYR A 16 -85.19 1.07 -39.44
N ARG A 17 -84.09 1.29 -38.71
CA ARG A 17 -83.91 0.79 -37.34
C ARG A 17 -83.23 1.83 -36.47
N ALA A 18 -83.93 2.24 -35.43
CA ALA A 18 -83.45 3.15 -34.40
C ALA A 18 -84.05 2.78 -33.03
N PRO A 19 -83.49 3.31 -31.92
CA PRO A 19 -84.09 3.15 -30.60
C PRO A 19 -85.52 3.70 -30.59
N SER A 20 -86.47 2.91 -30.10
CA SER A 20 -87.87 3.33 -30.00
C SER A 20 -88.69 2.36 -29.16
N ALA A 21 -89.68 2.88 -28.43
CA ALA A 21 -90.71 2.08 -27.77
C ALA A 21 -91.82 1.61 -28.75
N TRP A 22 -91.88 2.21 -29.94
CA TRP A 22 -92.95 2.02 -30.92
C TRP A 22 -92.88 0.72 -31.72
N TRP A 23 -91.81 -0.06 -31.59
CA TRP A 23 -91.57 -1.27 -32.40
C TRP A 23 -92.76 -2.23 -32.40
N GLN A 24 -93.38 -2.43 -31.24
CA GLN A 24 -94.50 -3.36 -31.06
C GLN A 24 -95.80 -2.91 -31.74
N HIS A 25 -95.89 -1.63 -32.10
CA HIS A 25 -97.07 -1.05 -32.75
C HIS A 25 -96.88 -0.86 -34.26
N THR A 26 -95.65 -1.00 -34.79
CA THR A 26 -95.36 -0.84 -36.23
C THR A 26 -96.23 -1.71 -37.16
N PRO A 27 -96.58 -2.98 -36.83
CA PRO A 27 -97.48 -3.75 -37.70
C PRO A 27 -98.91 -3.17 -37.72
N PHE A 28 -99.37 -2.66 -36.57
CA PHE A 28 -100.69 -2.03 -36.47
C PHE A 28 -100.74 -0.68 -37.17
N ALA A 29 -99.69 0.14 -37.09
CA ALA A 29 -99.57 1.38 -37.87
C ALA A 29 -99.75 1.13 -39.37
N ARG A 30 -99.11 0.08 -39.91
CA ARG A 30 -99.23 -0.31 -41.32
C ARG A 30 -100.62 -0.84 -41.66
N PHE A 31 -101.20 -1.66 -40.78
CA PHE A 31 -102.58 -2.11 -40.90
C PHE A 31 -103.55 -0.93 -40.97
N LEU A 32 -103.39 0.05 -40.08
CA LEU A 32 -104.27 1.20 -40.00
C LEU A 32 -104.23 2.03 -41.28
N VAL A 33 -103.04 2.31 -41.83
CA VAL A 33 -102.90 2.99 -43.13
C VAL A 33 -103.56 2.20 -44.25
N ALA A 34 -103.45 0.87 -44.25
CA ALA A 34 -104.09 0.03 -45.26
C ALA A 34 -105.62 0.03 -45.15
N LEU A 35 -106.14 0.07 -43.93
CA LEU A 35 -107.56 0.12 -43.62
C LEU A 35 -108.16 1.47 -43.98
N THR A 36 -107.52 2.58 -43.59
CA THR A 36 -108.09 3.93 -43.68
C THR A 36 -107.70 4.65 -44.97
N ARG A 37 -106.57 4.30 -45.57
CA ARG A 37 -106.02 4.92 -46.80
C ARG A 37 -106.09 6.46 -46.74
N PRO A 38 -105.41 7.10 -45.75
CA PRO A 38 -105.56 8.53 -45.50
C PRO A 38 -105.00 9.35 -46.67
N ALA A 39 -105.61 10.50 -46.97
CA ALA A 39 -105.07 11.47 -47.93
C ALA A 39 -103.96 12.33 -47.30
N VAL A 40 -104.12 12.67 -46.01
CA VAL A 40 -103.12 13.43 -45.23
C VAL A 40 -102.87 12.74 -43.90
N LEU A 41 -101.60 12.50 -43.62
CA LEU A 41 -101.11 11.90 -42.38
C LEU A 41 -100.12 12.85 -41.72
N VAL A 42 -100.33 13.13 -40.44
CA VAL A 42 -99.43 13.96 -39.63
C VAL A 42 -99.03 13.23 -38.36
N GLU A 43 -97.75 13.30 -38.01
CA GLU A 43 -97.21 12.84 -36.72
C GLU A 43 -96.63 14.03 -35.94
N LEU A 44 -97.00 14.15 -34.67
CA LEU A 44 -96.46 15.11 -33.71
C LEU A 44 -95.59 14.35 -32.70
N GLY A 45 -94.31 14.69 -32.63
CA GLY A 45 -93.33 13.94 -31.84
C GLY A 45 -92.82 12.75 -32.63
N THR A 46 -91.87 13.02 -33.52
CA THR A 46 -91.31 12.02 -34.44
C THR A 46 -90.07 11.34 -33.85
N HIS A 47 -89.28 12.05 -33.05
CA HIS A 47 -88.04 11.55 -32.45
C HIS A 47 -87.14 10.86 -33.50
N TYR A 48 -86.75 9.59 -33.30
CA TYR A 48 -85.97 8.82 -34.28
C TYR A 48 -86.78 8.35 -35.50
N GLY A 49 -88.10 8.57 -35.58
CA GLY A 49 -88.93 8.33 -36.77
C GLY A 49 -89.46 6.91 -36.96
N VAL A 50 -89.38 6.04 -35.95
CA VAL A 50 -89.80 4.62 -36.08
C VAL A 50 -91.30 4.48 -36.36
N SER A 51 -92.15 5.19 -35.61
CA SER A 51 -93.60 5.30 -35.82
C SER A 51 -93.91 5.88 -37.20
N TYR A 52 -93.39 7.08 -37.48
CA TYR A 52 -93.60 7.79 -38.73
C TYR A 52 -93.23 6.96 -39.97
N PHE A 53 -92.07 6.32 -39.95
CA PHE A 53 -91.61 5.51 -41.07
C PHE A 53 -92.38 4.19 -41.20
N ALA A 54 -92.97 3.65 -40.13
CA ALA A 54 -93.89 2.53 -40.27
C ALA A 54 -95.14 2.92 -41.07
N PHE A 55 -95.70 4.12 -40.84
CA PHE A 55 -96.77 4.65 -41.66
C PHE A 55 -96.34 4.88 -43.11
N CYS A 56 -95.19 5.55 -43.32
CA CYS A 56 -94.67 5.84 -44.66
C CYS A 56 -94.36 4.56 -45.46
N GLN A 57 -93.87 3.50 -44.81
CA GLN A 57 -93.67 2.20 -45.43
C GLN A 57 -94.97 1.62 -45.97
N ALA A 58 -96.07 1.70 -45.22
CA ALA A 58 -97.38 1.24 -45.70
C ALA A 58 -97.88 2.09 -46.87
N VAL A 59 -97.76 3.42 -46.79
CA VAL A 59 -98.11 4.34 -47.90
C VAL A 59 -97.38 3.97 -49.17
N LYS A 60 -96.05 3.76 -49.09
CA LYS A 60 -95.19 3.37 -50.21
C LYS A 60 -95.56 1.98 -50.76
N ALA A 61 -95.71 0.99 -49.88
CA ALA A 61 -96.02 -0.39 -50.28
C ALA A 61 -97.39 -0.53 -50.96
N LEU A 62 -98.34 0.31 -50.59
CA LEU A 62 -99.70 0.33 -51.16
C LEU A 62 -99.86 1.30 -52.35
N GLY A 63 -98.83 2.09 -52.66
CA GLY A 63 -98.88 3.08 -53.74
C GLY A 63 -99.93 4.17 -53.51
N LEU A 64 -100.14 4.61 -52.27
CA LEU A 64 -101.14 5.63 -51.95
C LEU A 64 -100.65 7.04 -52.34
N HIS A 65 -101.58 7.91 -52.69
CA HIS A 65 -101.33 9.34 -52.88
C HIS A 65 -101.45 10.13 -51.55
N THR A 66 -100.95 9.53 -50.46
CA THR A 66 -100.97 10.13 -49.12
C THR A 66 -99.85 11.16 -49.00
N ARG A 67 -100.16 12.37 -48.52
CA ARG A 67 -99.15 13.34 -48.08
C ARG A 67 -98.83 13.09 -46.61
N CYS A 68 -97.56 12.92 -46.28
CA CYS A 68 -97.12 12.62 -44.92
C CYS A 68 -96.29 13.78 -44.36
N TYR A 69 -96.52 14.13 -43.09
CA TYR A 69 -95.77 15.18 -42.39
C TYR A 69 -95.37 14.71 -41.01
N ALA A 70 -94.10 14.87 -40.67
CA ALA A 70 -93.57 14.63 -39.32
C ALA A 70 -93.18 15.98 -38.73
N VAL A 71 -93.78 16.33 -37.59
CA VAL A 71 -93.53 17.59 -36.88
C VAL A 71 -92.80 17.27 -35.59
N ASP A 72 -91.63 17.88 -35.43
CA ASP A 72 -90.82 17.78 -34.22
C ASP A 72 -89.80 18.92 -34.21
N THR A 73 -89.30 19.30 -33.03
CA THR A 73 -88.17 20.22 -32.94
C THR A 73 -86.83 19.51 -33.17
N TRP A 74 -86.80 18.19 -32.92
CA TRP A 74 -85.62 17.35 -32.77
C TRP A 74 -84.60 17.88 -31.75
N GLN A 75 -85.09 18.57 -30.72
CA GLN A 75 -84.26 19.04 -29.60
C GLN A 75 -84.41 18.14 -28.37
N GLY A 76 -85.44 17.29 -28.33
CA GLY A 76 -85.80 16.49 -27.16
C GLY A 76 -86.50 17.31 -26.08
N ASP A 77 -86.87 16.61 -24.99
CA ASP A 77 -87.60 17.18 -23.85
C ASP A 77 -87.25 16.43 -22.55
N GLU A 78 -87.88 16.79 -21.43
CA GLU A 78 -87.60 16.20 -20.11
C GLU A 78 -87.92 14.70 -20.01
N GLN A 79 -88.85 14.18 -20.83
CA GLN A 79 -89.30 12.78 -20.79
C GLN A 79 -88.58 11.92 -21.84
N ALA A 80 -88.38 12.44 -23.05
CA ALA A 80 -87.64 11.76 -24.12
C ALA A 80 -86.10 11.87 -23.94
N GLY A 81 -85.65 12.86 -23.15
CA GLY A 81 -84.26 13.27 -23.03
C GLY A 81 -83.83 14.21 -24.16
N PHE A 82 -82.87 15.07 -23.89
CA PHE A 82 -82.26 15.95 -24.90
C PHE A 82 -81.23 15.18 -25.73
N TYR A 83 -81.26 15.39 -27.04
CA TYR A 83 -80.36 14.74 -28.00
C TYR A 83 -79.84 15.76 -29.02
N GLY A 84 -78.73 15.45 -29.69
CA GLY A 84 -78.09 16.36 -30.63
C GLY A 84 -78.67 16.28 -32.04
N GLU A 85 -78.11 17.14 -32.92
CA GLU A 85 -78.47 17.24 -34.34
C GLU A 85 -78.37 15.90 -35.09
N GLU A 86 -77.55 14.97 -34.60
CA GLU A 86 -77.38 13.64 -35.21
C GLU A 86 -78.70 12.87 -35.37
N VAL A 87 -79.68 13.10 -34.50
CA VAL A 87 -80.99 12.46 -34.58
C VAL A 87 -81.76 12.99 -35.79
N PHE A 88 -81.87 14.32 -35.93
CA PHE A 88 -82.51 14.94 -37.09
C PHE A 88 -81.80 14.54 -38.38
N ASP A 89 -80.47 14.60 -38.42
CA ASP A 89 -79.68 14.26 -39.60
C ASP A 89 -79.94 12.81 -40.05
N GLN A 90 -80.01 11.87 -39.10
CA GLN A 90 -80.31 10.47 -39.39
C GLN A 90 -81.73 10.31 -39.97
N VAL A 91 -82.73 10.93 -39.35
CA VAL A 91 -84.14 10.85 -39.78
C VAL A 91 -84.32 11.50 -41.14
N ASN A 92 -83.77 12.70 -41.33
CA ASN A 92 -83.83 13.45 -42.58
C ASN A 92 -83.14 12.70 -43.72
N GLN A 93 -81.94 12.16 -43.49
CA GLN A 93 -81.24 11.36 -44.49
C GLN A 93 -82.08 10.16 -44.94
N TYR A 94 -82.69 9.44 -44.00
CA TYR A 94 -83.51 8.28 -44.35
C TYR A 94 -84.81 8.67 -45.06
N ASN A 95 -85.45 9.76 -44.61
CA ASN A 95 -86.64 10.31 -45.26
C ASN A 95 -86.36 10.68 -46.72
N GLU A 96 -85.28 11.43 -46.96
CA GLU A 96 -84.91 11.86 -48.30
C GLU A 96 -84.60 10.69 -49.24
N GLN A 97 -83.94 9.65 -48.71
CA GLN A 97 -83.62 8.44 -49.48
C GLN A 97 -84.86 7.58 -49.78
N SER A 98 -85.83 7.52 -48.86
CA SER A 98 -86.87 6.49 -48.90
C SER A 98 -88.25 7.02 -49.29
N PHE A 99 -88.59 8.26 -48.92
CA PHE A 99 -89.96 8.79 -48.90
C PHE A 99 -90.10 10.25 -49.39
N ALA A 100 -89.03 10.89 -49.89
CA ALA A 100 -89.05 12.28 -50.38
C ALA A 100 -90.15 12.62 -51.40
N ALA A 101 -90.71 11.63 -52.09
CA ALA A 101 -91.80 11.84 -53.04
C ALA A 101 -93.11 12.32 -52.39
N PHE A 102 -93.35 11.99 -51.12
CA PHE A 102 -94.63 12.26 -50.46
C PHE A 102 -94.53 12.64 -48.97
N SER A 103 -93.33 12.54 -48.37
CA SER A 103 -93.10 12.84 -46.96
C SER A 103 -92.25 14.09 -46.75
N ARG A 104 -92.62 14.90 -45.76
CA ARG A 104 -91.89 16.13 -45.35
C ARG A 104 -91.66 16.14 -43.85
N LEU A 105 -90.47 16.53 -43.44
CA LEU A 105 -90.12 16.78 -42.04
C LEU A 105 -90.22 18.28 -41.75
N LEU A 106 -91.04 18.65 -40.76
CA LEU A 106 -91.28 20.02 -40.34
C LEU A 106 -90.57 20.24 -39.00
N ARG A 107 -89.39 20.86 -39.07
CA ARG A 107 -88.54 21.12 -37.90
C ARG A 107 -89.00 22.38 -37.15
N MET A 108 -90.03 22.24 -36.35
CA MET A 108 -90.71 23.32 -35.63
C MET A 108 -91.56 22.76 -34.49
N THR A 109 -92.11 23.64 -33.65
CA THR A 109 -93.11 23.25 -32.64
C THR A 109 -94.44 22.86 -33.29
N PHE A 110 -95.28 22.12 -32.56
CA PHE A 110 -96.59 21.71 -33.07
C PHE A 110 -97.50 22.91 -33.34
N ASP A 111 -97.43 23.95 -32.50
CA ASP A 111 -98.19 25.19 -32.67
C ASP A 111 -97.81 25.94 -33.95
N GLU A 112 -96.51 26.03 -34.27
CA GLU A 112 -96.04 26.67 -35.51
C GLU A 112 -96.53 25.92 -36.76
N ALA A 113 -96.58 24.59 -36.68
CA ALA A 113 -97.00 23.73 -37.77
C ALA A 113 -98.50 23.85 -38.11
N LEU A 114 -99.36 24.32 -37.20
CA LEU A 114 -100.80 24.50 -37.43
C LEU A 114 -101.12 25.36 -38.67
N SER A 115 -100.24 26.31 -39.00
CA SER A 115 -100.39 27.22 -40.14
C SER A 115 -100.20 26.55 -41.51
N TYR A 116 -99.62 25.35 -41.55
CA TYR A 116 -99.39 24.59 -42.79
C TYR A 116 -100.57 23.69 -43.19
N PHE A 117 -101.58 23.56 -42.33
CA PHE A 117 -102.73 22.70 -42.55
C PHE A 117 -104.03 23.50 -42.54
N ASP A 118 -104.91 23.22 -43.50
CA ASP A 118 -106.24 23.80 -43.52
C ASP A 118 -107.15 23.12 -42.47
N GLU A 119 -108.23 23.80 -42.07
CA GLU A 119 -109.27 23.17 -41.24
C GLU A 119 -109.91 22.00 -42.01
N GLY A 120 -110.10 20.86 -41.33
CA GLY A 120 -110.68 19.69 -41.96
C GLY A 120 -109.79 18.95 -42.97
N GLU A 121 -108.48 19.17 -42.99
CA GLU A 121 -107.56 18.57 -43.98
C GLU A 121 -107.00 17.19 -43.57
N ILE A 122 -106.79 16.95 -42.26
CA ILE A 122 -106.00 15.81 -41.77
C ILE A 122 -106.88 14.58 -41.56
N ASP A 123 -106.55 13.47 -42.23
CA ASP A 123 -107.28 12.20 -42.09
C ASP A 123 -106.73 11.32 -40.96
N LEU A 124 -105.41 11.35 -40.74
CA LEU A 124 -104.76 10.57 -39.70
C LEU A 124 -103.75 11.43 -38.95
N LEU A 125 -103.98 11.63 -37.66
CA LEU A 125 -103.07 12.34 -36.76
C LEU A 125 -102.52 11.38 -35.72
N HIS A 126 -101.21 11.36 -35.53
CA HIS A 126 -100.56 10.63 -34.45
C HIS A 126 -99.93 11.64 -33.49
N ILE A 127 -100.32 11.57 -32.20
CA ILE A 127 -99.82 12.44 -31.13
C ILE A 127 -98.95 11.59 -30.20
N ASP A 128 -97.64 11.89 -30.20
CA ASP A 128 -96.60 11.23 -29.38
C ASP A 128 -95.50 12.24 -29.00
N GLY A 129 -95.93 13.45 -28.62
CA GLY A 129 -95.06 14.53 -28.16
C GLY A 129 -94.76 14.45 -26.66
N TYR A 130 -94.87 15.58 -25.96
CA TYR A 130 -94.64 15.60 -24.52
C TYR A 130 -95.82 14.99 -23.76
N HIS A 131 -95.56 14.04 -22.87
CA HIS A 131 -96.57 13.14 -22.30
C HIS A 131 -97.25 13.69 -21.03
N ALA A 132 -96.96 14.93 -20.62
CA ALA A 132 -97.70 15.60 -19.55
C ALA A 132 -99.17 15.86 -19.97
N TYR A 133 -100.11 15.76 -19.03
CA TYR A 133 -101.55 15.87 -19.33
C TYR A 133 -101.89 17.18 -20.05
N GLU A 134 -101.37 18.29 -19.55
CA GLU A 134 -101.63 19.63 -20.09
C GLU A 134 -101.06 19.79 -21.51
N ALA A 135 -99.91 19.18 -21.80
CA ALA A 135 -99.28 19.25 -23.11
C ALA A 135 -100.08 18.45 -24.16
N VAL A 136 -100.36 17.17 -23.87
CA VAL A 136 -101.13 16.32 -24.79
C VAL A 136 -102.58 16.82 -24.97
N GLN A 137 -103.18 17.40 -23.93
CA GLN A 137 -104.50 18.04 -24.01
C GLN A 137 -104.46 19.27 -24.93
N HIS A 138 -103.40 20.08 -24.84
CA HIS A 138 -103.22 21.26 -25.69
C HIS A 138 -103.02 20.84 -27.15
N ASP A 139 -102.16 19.86 -27.39
CA ASP A 139 -101.91 19.30 -28.73
C ASP A 139 -103.19 18.76 -29.35
N TYR A 140 -103.94 17.94 -28.60
CA TYR A 140 -105.24 17.45 -29.05
C TYR A 140 -106.21 18.59 -29.39
N SER A 141 -106.36 19.56 -28.49
CA SER A 141 -107.37 20.62 -28.61
C SER A 141 -107.08 21.57 -29.77
N THR A 142 -105.81 21.88 -30.02
CA THR A 142 -105.38 22.78 -31.10
C THR A 142 -105.40 22.10 -32.47
N TRP A 143 -105.14 20.79 -32.53
CA TRP A 143 -105.15 20.02 -33.78
C TRP A 143 -106.53 19.46 -34.15
N LEU A 144 -107.46 19.32 -33.20
CA LEU A 144 -108.80 18.80 -33.46
C LEU A 144 -109.54 19.53 -34.61
N PRO A 145 -109.52 20.87 -34.75
CA PRO A 145 -110.14 21.58 -35.87
C PRO A 145 -109.51 21.26 -37.24
N LYS A 146 -108.27 20.77 -37.28
CA LYS A 146 -107.58 20.38 -38.51
C LYS A 146 -108.01 18.99 -39.01
N MET A 147 -108.72 18.23 -38.19
CA MET A 147 -109.16 16.87 -38.55
C MET A 147 -110.31 16.90 -39.53
N SER A 148 -110.18 16.12 -40.60
CA SER A 148 -111.20 15.98 -41.65
C SER A 148 -112.44 15.25 -41.15
N PRO A 149 -113.54 15.21 -41.95
CA PRO A 149 -114.66 14.32 -41.67
C PRO A 149 -114.26 12.85 -41.51
N ARG A 150 -113.12 12.43 -42.05
CA ARG A 150 -112.56 11.08 -41.96
C ARG A 150 -111.55 10.93 -40.81
N GLY A 151 -111.33 11.99 -40.04
CA GLY A 151 -110.24 12.14 -39.08
C GLY A 151 -110.18 11.07 -38.00
N ILE A 152 -109.01 10.47 -37.87
CA ILE A 152 -108.66 9.52 -36.82
C ILE A 152 -107.43 10.04 -36.06
N ILE A 153 -107.47 10.02 -34.74
CA ILE A 153 -106.35 10.44 -33.88
C ILE A 153 -105.79 9.23 -33.13
N LEU A 154 -104.47 9.11 -33.11
CA LEU A 154 -103.73 8.12 -32.32
C LEU A 154 -103.05 8.79 -31.15
N PHE A 155 -103.07 8.10 -30.00
CA PHE A 155 -102.33 8.48 -28.80
C PHE A 155 -101.46 7.31 -28.38
N HIS A 156 -100.16 7.53 -28.30
CA HIS A 156 -99.23 6.57 -27.70
C HIS A 156 -99.18 6.73 -26.16
N ASP A 157 -98.59 5.76 -25.45
CA ASP A 157 -98.39 5.79 -23.99
C ASP A 157 -99.67 5.83 -23.13
N ILE A 158 -100.81 5.35 -23.65
CA ILE A 158 -102.09 5.33 -22.91
C ILE A 158 -102.08 4.38 -21.69
N ASN A 159 -101.09 3.50 -21.55
CA ASN A 159 -100.91 2.58 -20.42
C ASN A 159 -99.83 3.03 -19.41
N VAL A 160 -99.08 4.10 -19.68
CA VAL A 160 -98.05 4.60 -18.75
C VAL A 160 -98.72 5.32 -17.59
N ARG A 161 -98.27 5.05 -16.36
CA ARG A 161 -98.83 5.65 -15.13
C ARG A 161 -97.77 6.26 -14.22
N GLU A 162 -96.48 6.09 -14.54
CA GLU A 162 -95.37 6.62 -13.75
C GLU A 162 -95.14 8.12 -13.97
N GLY A 163 -94.56 8.79 -12.97
CA GLY A 163 -94.13 10.17 -13.08
C GLY A 163 -95.26 11.17 -13.36
N ASN A 164 -94.98 12.15 -14.22
CA ASN A 164 -95.92 13.17 -14.68
C ASN A 164 -96.66 12.76 -15.97
N PHE A 165 -96.67 11.48 -16.36
CA PHE A 165 -97.39 11.01 -17.53
C PHE A 165 -98.91 11.17 -17.35
N GLY A 166 -99.51 11.88 -18.30
CA GLY A 166 -100.91 12.29 -18.29
C GLY A 166 -101.75 11.78 -19.47
N VAL A 167 -101.13 11.18 -20.50
CA VAL A 167 -101.83 10.74 -21.72
C VAL A 167 -103.00 9.80 -21.41
N TRP A 168 -102.83 8.90 -20.45
CA TRP A 168 -103.88 7.99 -20.02
C TRP A 168 -105.12 8.66 -19.42
N ARG A 169 -104.95 9.83 -18.79
CA ARG A 169 -106.08 10.60 -18.22
C ARG A 169 -106.91 11.19 -19.35
N LEU A 170 -106.24 11.82 -20.30
CA LEU A 170 -106.87 12.34 -21.51
C LEU A 170 -107.54 11.21 -22.30
N TRP A 171 -106.87 10.07 -22.46
CA TRP A 171 -107.44 8.89 -23.12
C TRP A 171 -108.74 8.42 -22.48
N ASN A 172 -108.79 8.33 -21.15
CA ASN A 172 -110.02 7.97 -20.44
C ASN A 172 -111.14 8.98 -20.73
N GLU A 173 -110.87 10.28 -20.74
CA GLU A 173 -111.87 11.32 -21.04
C GLU A 173 -112.40 11.22 -22.49
N LEU A 174 -111.50 11.05 -23.45
CA LEU A 174 -111.83 11.03 -24.87
C LEU A 174 -112.50 9.72 -25.31
N SER A 175 -112.10 8.58 -24.75
CA SER A 175 -112.67 7.27 -25.08
C SER A 175 -114.14 7.13 -24.66
N PHE A 176 -114.60 7.88 -23.65
CA PHE A 176 -116.03 8.01 -23.34
C PHE A 176 -116.81 8.85 -24.36
N THR A 177 -116.13 9.74 -25.08
CA THR A 177 -116.77 10.71 -25.98
C THR A 177 -116.81 10.21 -27.43
N PHE A 178 -115.76 9.53 -27.89
CA PHE A 178 -115.63 9.09 -29.27
C PHE A 178 -115.57 7.56 -29.40
N PRO A 179 -116.06 6.99 -30.51
CA PRO A 179 -115.80 5.60 -30.84
C PRO A 179 -114.29 5.36 -30.92
N HIS A 180 -113.83 4.28 -30.29
CA HIS A 180 -112.40 4.05 -30.10
C HIS A 180 -112.02 2.57 -30.18
N PHE A 181 -110.73 2.34 -30.42
CA PHE A 181 -110.06 1.06 -30.28
C PHE A 181 -108.75 1.27 -29.55
N GLU A 182 -108.29 0.28 -28.79
CA GLU A 182 -107.02 0.36 -28.07
C GLU A 182 -106.25 -0.96 -28.13
N LEU A 183 -104.93 -0.83 -28.27
CA LEU A 183 -103.97 -1.90 -28.03
C LEU A 183 -103.43 -1.77 -26.62
N LEU A 184 -103.42 -2.88 -25.90
CA LEU A 184 -103.08 -2.92 -24.47
C LEU A 184 -101.63 -3.37 -24.20
N HIS A 185 -100.89 -3.80 -25.23
CA HIS A 185 -99.49 -4.19 -25.12
C HIS A 185 -98.56 -2.99 -25.30
N GLY A 186 -97.27 -3.19 -25.03
CA GLY A 186 -96.29 -2.09 -25.03
C GLY A 186 -96.63 -1.05 -23.97
N HIS A 187 -96.51 0.23 -24.34
CA HIS A 187 -97.00 1.34 -23.51
C HIS A 187 -98.45 1.73 -23.83
N GLY A 188 -99.12 0.94 -24.67
CA GLY A 188 -100.49 1.15 -25.10
C GLY A 188 -100.58 2.09 -26.29
N LEU A 189 -101.57 1.84 -27.15
CA LEU A 189 -101.89 2.70 -28.28
C LEU A 189 -103.40 2.86 -28.39
N GLY A 190 -103.87 4.11 -28.28
CA GLY A 190 -105.26 4.48 -28.45
C GLY A 190 -105.55 4.97 -29.87
N VAL A 191 -106.73 4.65 -30.39
CA VAL A 191 -107.24 5.08 -31.70
C VAL A 191 -108.64 5.66 -31.53
N LEU A 192 -108.84 6.93 -31.88
CA LEU A 192 -110.13 7.63 -31.77
C LEU A 192 -110.67 8.02 -33.14
N ALA A 193 -111.95 7.69 -33.38
CA ALA A 193 -112.70 8.18 -34.54
C ALA A 193 -113.33 9.54 -34.21
N VAL A 194 -112.62 10.63 -34.52
CA VAL A 194 -113.08 12.01 -34.23
C VAL A 194 -113.91 12.61 -35.36
N GLY A 195 -113.64 12.20 -36.61
CA GLY A 195 -114.37 12.65 -37.78
C GLY A 195 -115.77 12.04 -37.87
N THR A 196 -116.71 12.79 -38.44
CA THR A 196 -118.12 12.36 -38.60
C THR A 196 -118.29 11.09 -39.46
N GLN A 197 -117.31 10.77 -40.32
CA GLN A 197 -117.22 9.59 -41.19
C GLN A 197 -116.09 8.63 -40.76
N ALA A 198 -115.38 8.91 -39.67
CA ALA A 198 -114.26 8.09 -39.21
C ALA A 198 -114.72 6.73 -38.66
N ALA A 199 -115.88 6.69 -37.99
CA ALA A 199 -116.46 5.46 -37.46
C ALA A 199 -116.80 4.45 -38.55
N GLU A 200 -117.16 4.89 -39.76
CA GLU A 200 -117.41 4.01 -40.90
C GLU A 200 -116.11 3.35 -41.40
N GLN A 201 -115.01 4.11 -41.46
CA GLN A 201 -113.69 3.59 -41.85
C GLN A 201 -113.12 2.61 -40.82
N LEU A 202 -113.33 2.89 -39.54
CA LEU A 202 -112.93 2.00 -38.45
C LEU A 202 -113.98 0.94 -38.12
N SER A 203 -115.11 0.90 -38.82
CA SER A 203 -116.18 -0.06 -38.57
C SER A 203 -115.68 -1.51 -38.49
N PRO A 204 -114.72 -1.98 -39.32
CA PRO A 204 -114.18 -3.33 -39.19
C PRO A 204 -113.52 -3.65 -37.84
N LEU A 205 -113.06 -2.64 -37.10
CA LEU A 205 -112.58 -2.78 -35.72
C LEU A 205 -113.69 -2.50 -34.70
N LEU A 206 -114.46 -1.43 -34.89
CA LEU A 206 -115.44 -0.95 -33.91
C LEU A 206 -116.69 -1.83 -33.80
N SER A 207 -117.01 -2.64 -34.81
CA SER A 207 -118.19 -3.51 -34.83
C SER A 207 -117.92 -4.93 -34.30
N LEU A 208 -116.69 -5.21 -33.84
CA LEU A 208 -116.30 -6.52 -33.35
C LEU A 208 -116.84 -6.75 -31.93
N SER A 209 -117.16 -8.01 -31.61
CA SER A 209 -117.43 -8.44 -30.23
C SER A 209 -116.17 -8.37 -29.36
N GLU A 210 -116.32 -8.37 -28.03
CA GLU A 210 -115.17 -8.35 -27.10
C GLU A 210 -114.21 -9.54 -27.30
N GLU A 211 -114.74 -10.72 -27.65
CA GLU A 211 -113.92 -11.89 -27.95
C GLU A 211 -113.08 -11.68 -29.21
N GLU A 212 -113.68 -11.15 -30.28
CA GLU A 212 -112.98 -10.81 -31.52
C GLU A 212 -111.96 -9.69 -31.33
N LEU A 213 -112.30 -8.65 -30.56
CA LEU A 213 -111.38 -7.56 -30.20
C LEU A 213 -110.17 -8.08 -29.43
N SER A 214 -110.39 -8.97 -28.46
CA SER A 214 -109.32 -9.63 -27.70
C SER A 214 -108.38 -10.42 -28.64
N ASN A 215 -108.94 -11.16 -29.60
CA ASN A 215 -108.16 -11.89 -30.60
C ASN A 215 -107.35 -10.96 -31.51
N VAL A 216 -107.92 -9.84 -31.96
CA VAL A 216 -107.21 -8.83 -32.77
C VAL A 216 -106.08 -8.17 -31.96
N ARG A 217 -106.34 -7.78 -30.71
CA ARG A 217 -105.31 -7.23 -29.80
C ARG A 217 -104.18 -8.23 -29.58
N PHE A 218 -104.51 -9.49 -29.29
CA PHE A 218 -103.52 -10.55 -29.12
C PHE A 218 -102.71 -10.79 -30.40
N PHE A 219 -103.35 -10.80 -31.57
CA PHE A 219 -102.67 -10.94 -32.85
C PHE A 219 -101.62 -9.85 -33.07
N PHE A 220 -102.00 -8.57 -32.90
CA PHE A 220 -101.06 -7.46 -33.05
C PHE A 220 -99.99 -7.42 -31.96
N SER A 221 -100.29 -7.86 -30.74
CA SER A 221 -99.27 -7.96 -29.68
C SER A 221 -98.21 -9.01 -30.00
N GLN A 222 -98.60 -10.19 -30.50
CA GLN A 222 -97.67 -11.24 -30.93
C GLN A 222 -96.85 -10.81 -32.14
N LEU A 223 -97.48 -10.14 -33.11
CA LEU A 223 -96.77 -9.65 -34.29
C LEU A 223 -95.78 -8.53 -33.93
N GLY A 224 -96.17 -7.62 -33.04
CA GLY A 224 -95.31 -6.59 -32.48
C GLY A 224 -94.12 -7.15 -31.70
N GLN A 225 -94.37 -8.13 -30.83
CA GLN A 225 -93.34 -8.81 -30.04
C GLN A 225 -92.29 -9.47 -30.95
N ARG A 226 -92.73 -10.10 -32.06
CA ARG A 226 -91.81 -10.65 -33.07
C ARG A 226 -90.89 -9.57 -33.64
N VAL A 227 -91.42 -8.38 -33.97
CA VAL A 227 -90.61 -7.27 -34.49
C VAL A 227 -89.59 -6.82 -33.44
N THR A 228 -90.02 -6.61 -32.19
CA THR A 228 -89.10 -6.24 -31.09
C THR A 228 -87.98 -7.27 -30.93
N LEU A 229 -88.29 -8.56 -30.90
CA LEU A 229 -87.27 -9.62 -30.81
C LEU A 229 -86.29 -9.61 -31.99
N GLN A 230 -86.76 -9.31 -33.20
CA GLN A 230 -85.88 -9.18 -34.39
C GLN A 230 -84.92 -8.00 -34.26
N ILE A 231 -85.38 -6.87 -33.73
CA ILE A 231 -84.54 -5.68 -33.48
C ILE A 231 -83.52 -5.97 -32.39
N GLU A 232 -83.95 -6.55 -31.27
CA GLU A 232 -83.06 -6.94 -30.16
C GLU A 232 -81.99 -7.94 -30.63
N LEU A 233 -82.38 -8.98 -31.38
CA LEU A 233 -81.45 -9.96 -31.93
C LEU A 233 -80.42 -9.30 -32.85
N HIS A 234 -80.85 -8.35 -33.68
CA HIS A 234 -79.93 -7.60 -34.55
C HIS A 234 -78.92 -6.78 -33.74
N GLU A 235 -79.37 -6.09 -32.69
CA GLU A 235 -78.48 -5.32 -31.81
C GLU A 235 -77.50 -6.22 -31.03
N VAL A 236 -77.94 -7.38 -30.56
CA VAL A 236 -77.06 -8.39 -29.95
C VAL A 236 -76.00 -8.86 -30.94
N HIS A 237 -76.38 -9.21 -32.17
CA HIS A 237 -75.41 -9.61 -33.21
C HIS A 237 -74.43 -8.49 -33.57
N LYS A 238 -74.89 -7.24 -33.64
CA LYS A 238 -74.04 -6.07 -33.89
C LYS A 238 -73.00 -5.90 -32.77
N LYS A 239 -73.43 -5.95 -31.51
CA LYS A 239 -72.55 -5.90 -30.33
C LYS A 239 -71.55 -7.06 -30.32
N GLN A 240 -72.00 -8.28 -30.59
CA GLN A 240 -71.14 -9.47 -30.69
C GLN A 240 -70.07 -9.30 -31.78
N ARG A 241 -70.44 -8.81 -32.96
CA ARG A 241 -69.50 -8.56 -34.06
C ARG A 241 -68.44 -7.52 -33.70
N LEU A 242 -68.81 -6.45 -33.02
CA LEU A 242 -67.88 -5.43 -32.54
C LEU A 242 -66.94 -5.99 -31.46
N ALA A 243 -67.47 -6.78 -30.52
CA ALA A 243 -66.68 -7.44 -29.49
C ALA A 243 -65.65 -8.41 -30.10
N LEU A 244 -66.05 -9.21 -31.09
CA LEU A 244 -65.15 -10.11 -31.82
C LEU A 244 -64.02 -9.35 -32.55
N LYS A 245 -64.33 -8.21 -33.18
CA LYS A 245 -63.30 -7.34 -33.79
C LYS A 245 -62.31 -6.84 -32.73
N ARG A 246 -62.79 -6.39 -31.57
CA ARG A 246 -61.95 -5.93 -30.46
C ARG A 246 -61.08 -7.05 -29.88
N LEU A 247 -61.64 -8.25 -29.72
CA LEU A 247 -60.91 -9.43 -29.25
C LEU A 247 -59.79 -9.81 -30.21
N LYS A 248 -60.06 -9.80 -31.54
CA LYS A 248 -59.04 -10.05 -32.56
C LYS A 248 -57.90 -9.03 -32.46
N HIS A 249 -58.24 -7.74 -32.40
CA HIS A 249 -57.24 -6.66 -32.27
C HIS A 249 -56.37 -6.80 -31.01
N LEU A 250 -56.98 -7.14 -29.86
CA LEU A 250 -56.24 -7.38 -28.62
C LEU A 250 -55.34 -8.61 -28.73
N LYS A 251 -55.79 -9.68 -29.39
CA LYS A 251 -54.99 -10.88 -29.64
C LYS A 251 -53.77 -10.57 -30.51
N ASP A 252 -53.95 -9.79 -31.57
CA ASP A 252 -52.86 -9.40 -32.47
C ASP A 252 -51.80 -8.57 -31.72
N LYS A 253 -52.23 -7.60 -30.89
CA LYS A 253 -51.34 -6.84 -30.00
C LYS A 253 -50.61 -7.72 -28.97
N LEU A 254 -51.29 -8.72 -28.42
CA LEU A 254 -50.68 -9.64 -27.45
C LEU A 254 -49.55 -10.46 -28.11
N VAL A 255 -49.73 -10.88 -29.36
CA VAL A 255 -48.70 -11.59 -30.13
C VAL A 255 -47.50 -10.67 -30.39
N GLU A 256 -47.74 -9.43 -30.82
CA GLU A 256 -46.70 -8.43 -31.04
C GLU A 256 -45.88 -8.17 -29.76
N TYR A 257 -46.55 -7.93 -28.63
CA TYR A 257 -45.90 -7.72 -27.34
C TYR A 257 -45.11 -8.94 -26.88
N SER A 258 -45.64 -10.15 -27.10
CA SER A 258 -44.94 -11.40 -26.77
C SER A 258 -43.67 -11.57 -27.59
N GLN A 259 -43.70 -11.22 -28.88
CA GLN A 259 -42.52 -11.26 -29.76
C GLN A 259 -41.46 -10.24 -29.33
N LEU A 260 -41.86 -9.03 -28.95
CA LEU A 260 -40.94 -8.01 -28.43
C LEU A 260 -40.24 -8.48 -27.15
N LEU A 261 -41.01 -8.98 -26.18
CA LEU A 261 -40.47 -9.55 -24.93
C LEU A 261 -39.50 -10.71 -25.17
N LEU A 262 -39.82 -11.60 -26.11
CA LEU A 262 -38.92 -12.69 -26.48
C LEU A 262 -37.62 -12.17 -27.09
N SER A 263 -37.67 -11.12 -27.91
CA SER A 263 -36.49 -10.51 -28.51
C SER A 263 -35.59 -9.83 -27.46
N GLU A 264 -36.18 -9.09 -26.51
CA GLU A 264 -35.44 -8.46 -25.40
C GLU A 264 -34.81 -9.52 -24.49
N ARG A 265 -35.56 -10.56 -24.15
CA ARG A 265 -35.04 -11.68 -23.35
C ARG A 265 -33.88 -12.38 -24.04
N LYS A 266 -33.95 -12.57 -25.36
CA LYS A 266 -32.84 -13.16 -26.13
C LYS A 266 -31.59 -12.29 -26.07
N LYS A 267 -31.74 -10.98 -26.27
CA LYS A 267 -30.61 -10.03 -26.17
C LYS A 267 -29.97 -10.07 -24.77
N HIS A 268 -30.78 -10.09 -23.71
CA HIS A 268 -30.27 -10.20 -22.35
C HIS A 268 -29.53 -11.51 -22.08
N LEU A 269 -29.98 -12.63 -22.65
CA LEU A 269 -29.26 -13.90 -22.56
C LEU A 269 -27.90 -13.84 -23.27
N GLU A 270 -27.84 -13.24 -24.45
CA GLU A 270 -26.57 -13.04 -25.20
C GLU A 270 -25.60 -12.11 -24.45
N ASP A 271 -26.10 -11.06 -23.80
CA ASP A 271 -25.30 -10.18 -22.94
C ASP A 271 -24.76 -10.94 -21.71
N LEU A 272 -25.60 -11.77 -21.08
CA LEU A 272 -25.22 -12.58 -19.92
C LEU A 272 -24.17 -13.64 -20.27
N GLU A 273 -24.32 -14.30 -21.43
CA GLU A 273 -23.32 -15.25 -21.94
C GLU A 273 -21.97 -14.58 -22.21
N ARG A 274 -21.98 -13.38 -22.81
CA ARG A 274 -20.75 -12.59 -23.01
C ARG A 274 -20.08 -12.21 -21.70
N ALA A 275 -20.85 -11.74 -20.72
CA ALA A 275 -20.33 -11.41 -19.39
C ALA A 275 -19.72 -12.65 -18.71
N ARG A 276 -20.38 -13.82 -18.82
CA ARG A 276 -19.87 -15.08 -18.28
C ARG A 276 -18.55 -15.50 -18.93
N MET A 277 -18.44 -15.43 -20.26
CA MET A 277 -17.21 -15.74 -20.97
C MET A 277 -16.07 -14.80 -20.57
N HIS A 278 -16.37 -13.50 -20.41
CA HIS A 278 -15.37 -12.53 -19.96
C HIS A 278 -14.91 -12.80 -18.52
N MET A 279 -15.83 -13.17 -17.62
CA MET A 279 -15.49 -13.56 -16.25
C MET A 279 -14.56 -14.77 -16.21
N GLN A 280 -14.86 -15.81 -17.01
CA GLN A 280 -13.99 -16.99 -17.11
C GLN A 280 -12.59 -16.65 -17.63
N TYR A 281 -12.49 -15.75 -18.61
CA TYR A 281 -11.19 -15.25 -19.08
C TYR A 281 -10.41 -14.55 -17.97
N LEU A 282 -11.06 -13.66 -17.21
CA LEU A 282 -10.42 -12.94 -16.10
C LEU A 282 -9.98 -13.90 -14.98
N GLU A 283 -10.79 -14.91 -14.65
CA GLU A 283 -10.43 -15.94 -13.68
C GLU A 283 -9.17 -16.71 -14.11
N GLN A 284 -9.09 -17.08 -15.39
CA GLN A 284 -7.93 -17.78 -15.93
C GLN A 284 -6.68 -16.90 -15.96
N ASP A 285 -6.80 -15.62 -16.31
CA ASP A 285 -5.68 -14.68 -16.31
C ASP A 285 -5.17 -14.41 -14.89
N LEU A 286 -6.08 -14.27 -13.91
CA LEU A 286 -5.73 -14.17 -12.49
C LEU A 286 -4.98 -15.42 -12.01
N GLN A 287 -5.45 -16.60 -12.39
CA GLN A 287 -4.81 -17.87 -12.05
C GLN A 287 -3.39 -17.95 -12.63
N ASN A 288 -3.20 -17.59 -13.90
CA ASN A 288 -1.88 -17.54 -14.55
C ASN A 288 -0.94 -16.55 -13.85
N CYS A 289 -1.42 -15.34 -13.56
CA CYS A 289 -0.65 -14.34 -12.81
C CYS A 289 -0.24 -14.84 -11.43
N SER A 290 -1.15 -15.52 -10.71
CA SER A 290 -0.85 -16.10 -9.40
C SER A 290 0.23 -17.18 -9.46
N GLN A 291 0.16 -18.07 -10.45
CA GLN A 291 1.15 -19.13 -10.67
C GLN A 291 2.51 -18.54 -11.02
N HIS A 292 2.54 -17.51 -11.87
CA HIS A 292 3.78 -16.84 -12.23
C HIS A 292 4.46 -16.19 -11.02
N ARG A 293 3.70 -15.43 -10.20
CA ARG A 293 4.23 -14.85 -8.95
C ARG A 293 4.68 -15.92 -7.96
N GLN A 294 4.02 -17.08 -7.91
CA GLN A 294 4.44 -18.19 -7.06
C GLN A 294 5.79 -18.74 -7.52
N ALA A 295 5.97 -18.98 -8.82
CA ALA A 295 7.23 -19.46 -9.38
C ALA A 295 8.38 -18.44 -9.17
N GLU A 296 8.12 -17.14 -9.32
CA GLU A 296 9.10 -16.10 -9.00
C GLU A 296 9.49 -16.15 -7.52
N ARG A 297 8.52 -16.28 -6.60
CA ARG A 297 8.79 -16.42 -5.16
C ARG A 297 9.64 -17.64 -4.85
N GLU A 298 9.33 -18.79 -5.45
CA GLU A 298 10.12 -20.02 -5.28
C GLU A 298 11.57 -19.83 -5.76
N THR A 299 11.76 -19.11 -6.87
CA THR A 299 13.09 -18.75 -7.38
C THR A 299 13.86 -17.87 -6.40
N TYR A 300 13.23 -16.79 -5.91
CA TYR A 300 13.85 -15.90 -4.92
C TYR A 300 14.18 -16.63 -3.61
N VAL A 301 13.32 -17.53 -3.15
CA VAL A 301 13.58 -18.35 -1.96
C VAL A 301 14.81 -19.23 -2.18
N ALA A 302 14.91 -19.91 -3.32
CA ALA A 302 16.07 -20.74 -3.65
C ALA A 302 17.39 -19.93 -3.74
N GLU A 303 17.36 -18.71 -4.27
CA GLU A 303 18.51 -17.81 -4.29
C GLU A 303 18.94 -17.39 -2.89
N ILE A 304 17.98 -17.03 -2.02
CA ILE A 304 18.24 -16.69 -0.62
C ILE A 304 18.86 -17.89 0.11
N GLU A 305 18.35 -19.11 -0.10
CA GLU A 305 18.89 -20.32 0.49
C GLU A 305 20.34 -20.59 0.04
N ARG A 306 20.64 -20.45 -1.26
CA ARG A 306 22.02 -20.56 -1.76
C ARG A 306 22.95 -19.53 -1.14
N ALA A 307 22.52 -18.27 -1.05
CA ALA A 307 23.29 -17.21 -0.43
C ALA A 307 23.56 -17.50 1.07
N ARG A 308 22.56 -18.02 1.79
CA ARG A 308 22.72 -18.46 3.19
C ARG A 308 23.71 -19.61 3.32
N SER A 309 23.62 -20.63 2.45
CA SER A 309 24.59 -21.74 2.46
C SER A 309 26.01 -21.27 2.17
N HIS A 310 26.18 -20.34 1.22
CA HIS A 310 27.49 -19.75 0.93
C HIS A 310 28.03 -18.94 2.11
N MET A 311 27.19 -18.13 2.74
CA MET A 311 27.55 -17.39 3.96
C MET A 311 28.01 -18.32 5.09
N HIS A 312 27.31 -19.44 5.32
CA HIS A 312 27.73 -20.43 6.31
C HIS A 312 29.07 -21.10 5.95
N GLN A 313 29.36 -21.34 4.67
CA GLN A 313 30.67 -21.85 4.24
C GLN A 313 31.79 -20.85 4.55
N LEU A 314 31.58 -19.57 4.22
CA LEU A 314 32.52 -18.49 4.56
C LEU A 314 32.74 -18.36 6.07
N GLU A 315 31.68 -18.44 6.87
CA GLU A 315 31.77 -18.44 8.34
C GLU A 315 32.62 -19.62 8.85
N ALA A 316 32.43 -20.81 8.29
CA ALA A 316 33.20 -22.00 8.65
C ALA A 316 34.69 -21.85 8.25
N GLU A 317 34.98 -21.36 7.05
CA GLU A 317 36.35 -21.08 6.59
C GLU A 317 37.05 -20.05 7.47
N LEU A 318 36.37 -18.94 7.79
CA LEU A 318 36.91 -17.91 8.67
C LEU A 318 37.18 -18.46 10.08
N THR A 319 36.28 -19.28 10.60
CA THR A 319 36.44 -19.94 11.90
C THR A 319 37.67 -20.86 11.90
N ALA A 320 37.86 -21.66 10.84
CA ALA A 320 39.02 -22.52 10.69
C ALA A 320 40.34 -21.72 10.60
N GLN A 321 40.35 -20.60 9.85
CA GLN A 321 41.52 -19.71 9.79
C GLN A 321 41.85 -19.09 11.16
N LEU A 322 40.83 -18.66 11.91
CA LEU A 322 41.02 -18.13 13.26
C LEU A 322 41.60 -19.19 14.21
N GLN A 323 41.09 -20.42 14.16
CA GLN A 323 41.64 -21.54 14.95
C GLN A 323 43.09 -21.84 14.58
N HIS A 324 43.42 -21.83 13.29
CA HIS A 324 44.80 -22.04 12.83
C HIS A 324 45.75 -20.94 13.34
N ARG A 325 45.37 -19.67 13.18
CA ARG A 325 46.11 -18.51 13.72
C ARG A 325 46.27 -18.57 15.24
N GLN A 326 45.26 -19.06 15.95
CA GLN A 326 45.32 -19.25 17.40
C GLN A 326 46.34 -20.34 17.78
N ALA A 327 46.36 -21.48 17.08
CA ALA A 327 47.36 -22.52 17.30
C ALA A 327 48.79 -22.05 16.97
N GLU A 328 48.98 -21.28 15.90
CA GLU A 328 50.27 -20.64 15.60
C GLU A 328 50.69 -19.71 16.75
N ARG A 329 49.77 -18.89 17.27
CA ARG A 329 50.03 -18.00 18.40
C ARG A 329 50.42 -18.76 19.66
N GLU A 330 49.75 -19.86 19.97
CA GLU A 330 50.11 -20.74 21.10
C GLU A 330 51.52 -21.33 20.95
N THR A 331 51.90 -21.69 19.72
CA THR A 331 53.24 -22.17 19.40
C THR A 331 54.29 -21.08 19.65
N TYR A 332 54.07 -19.86 19.15
CA TYR A 332 54.96 -18.72 19.40
C TYR A 332 55.06 -18.37 20.89
N VAL A 333 53.95 -18.45 21.64
CA VAL A 333 53.97 -18.23 23.10
C VAL A 333 54.85 -19.27 23.80
N ALA A 334 54.73 -20.55 23.44
CA ALA A 334 55.57 -21.60 24.00
C ALA A 334 57.06 -21.42 23.67
N GLU A 335 57.40 -20.94 22.47
CA GLU A 335 58.78 -20.59 22.11
C GLU A 335 59.32 -19.42 22.93
N ILE A 336 58.52 -18.36 23.13
CA ILE A 336 58.89 -17.23 23.99
C ILE A 336 59.10 -17.68 25.44
N GLU A 337 58.25 -18.56 25.97
CA GLU A 337 58.41 -19.11 27.32
C GLU A 337 59.70 -19.92 27.47
N ARG A 338 60.06 -20.74 26.47
CA ARG A 338 61.36 -21.45 26.46
C ARG A 338 62.54 -20.48 26.42
N ALA A 339 62.47 -19.43 25.61
CA ALA A 339 63.52 -18.42 25.55
C ALA A 339 63.65 -17.67 26.89
N ARG A 340 62.53 -17.35 27.55
CA ARG A 340 62.53 -16.74 28.89
C ARG A 340 63.12 -17.64 29.95
N SER A 341 62.80 -18.95 29.95
CA SER A 341 63.39 -19.88 30.93
C SER A 341 64.90 -20.01 30.73
N HIS A 342 65.36 -20.04 29.48
CA HIS A 342 66.79 -20.05 29.16
C HIS A 342 67.49 -18.76 29.61
N MET A 343 66.85 -17.60 29.41
CA MET A 343 67.36 -16.31 29.88
C MET A 343 67.47 -16.27 31.42
N HIS A 344 66.47 -16.78 32.14
CA HIS A 344 66.53 -16.89 33.60
C HIS A 344 67.64 -17.84 34.08
N GLN A 345 67.92 -18.93 33.35
CA GLN A 345 69.08 -19.79 33.64
C GLN A 345 70.40 -19.01 33.51
N LEU A 346 70.57 -18.25 32.42
CA LEU A 346 71.75 -17.42 32.23
C LEU A 346 71.89 -16.34 33.32
N GLU A 347 70.79 -15.71 33.72
CA GLU A 347 70.78 -14.73 34.82
C GLU A 347 71.22 -15.36 36.14
N ALA A 348 70.78 -16.59 36.43
CA ALA A 348 71.20 -17.33 37.62
C ALA A 348 72.69 -17.67 37.59
N GLU A 349 73.21 -18.12 36.44
CA GLU A 349 74.64 -18.38 36.24
C GLU A 349 75.48 -17.10 36.41
N LEU A 350 75.03 -15.99 35.82
CA LEU A 350 75.70 -14.69 35.95
C LEU A 350 75.70 -14.22 37.42
N THR A 351 74.59 -14.39 38.13
CA THR A 351 74.46 -14.00 39.54
C THR A 351 75.40 -14.83 40.43
N ALA A 352 75.50 -16.14 40.18
CA ALA A 352 76.45 -17.02 40.86
C ALA A 352 77.91 -16.60 40.59
N HIS A 353 78.23 -16.22 39.36
CA HIS A 353 79.56 -15.76 38.99
C HIS A 353 79.91 -14.41 39.63
N ILE A 354 78.95 -13.48 39.71
CA ILE A 354 79.12 -12.21 40.44
C ILE A 354 79.37 -12.47 41.93
N ALA A 355 78.64 -13.40 42.56
CA ALA A 355 78.86 -13.75 43.96
C ALA A 355 80.26 -14.34 44.21
N GLN A 356 80.76 -15.16 43.28
CA GLN A 356 82.13 -15.68 43.34
C GLN A 356 83.17 -14.55 43.25
N LEU A 357 83.04 -13.64 42.26
CA LEU A 357 83.93 -12.49 42.11
C LEU A 357 83.87 -11.54 43.32
N GLN A 358 82.71 -11.38 43.94
CA GLN A 358 82.58 -10.60 45.18
C GLN A 358 83.29 -11.25 46.36
N SER A 359 83.26 -12.59 46.48
CA SER A 359 84.02 -13.33 47.50
C SER A 359 85.53 -13.21 47.28
N GLU A 360 86.00 -13.31 46.04
CA GLU A 360 87.42 -13.11 45.69
C GLU A 360 87.86 -11.67 45.98
N ARG A 361 87.02 -10.69 45.66
CA ARG A 361 87.28 -9.28 45.99
C ARG A 361 87.33 -9.04 47.50
N ALA A 362 86.47 -9.69 48.29
CA ALA A 362 86.51 -9.59 49.74
C ALA A 362 87.81 -10.17 50.33
N ALA A 363 88.29 -11.30 49.80
CA ALA A 363 89.56 -11.89 50.19
C ALA A 363 90.75 -10.96 49.88
N HIS A 364 90.82 -10.39 48.67
CA HIS A 364 91.88 -9.44 48.32
C HIS A 364 91.79 -8.12 49.10
N THR A 365 90.59 -7.67 49.48
CA THR A 365 90.44 -6.46 50.30
C THR A 365 90.98 -6.68 51.72
N ALA A 366 90.76 -7.87 52.29
CA ALA A 366 91.33 -8.25 53.59
C ALA A 366 92.88 -8.34 53.53
N GLU A 367 93.45 -8.89 52.46
CA GLU A 367 94.90 -8.90 52.24
C GLU A 367 95.49 -7.49 52.12
N ILE A 368 94.78 -6.57 51.45
CA ILE A 368 95.18 -5.16 51.31
C ILE A 368 95.10 -4.42 52.65
N GLU A 369 94.08 -4.65 53.47
CA GLU A 369 94.00 -4.05 54.82
C GLU A 369 95.11 -4.55 55.74
N GLN A 370 95.44 -5.85 55.66
CA GLN A 370 96.56 -6.43 56.41
C GLN A 370 97.92 -5.86 55.98
N ALA A 371 98.11 -5.63 54.67
CA ALA A 371 99.30 -4.97 54.13
C ALA A 371 99.36 -3.47 54.52
N ARG A 372 98.23 -2.76 54.53
CA ARG A 372 98.16 -1.34 54.94
C ARG A 372 98.45 -1.16 56.43
N ALA A 373 97.97 -2.06 57.30
CA ALA A 373 98.33 -2.04 58.71
C ALA A 373 99.84 -2.26 58.92
N HIS A 374 100.47 -3.11 58.09
CA HIS A 374 101.92 -3.33 58.12
C HIS A 374 102.71 -2.10 57.64
N ILE A 375 102.26 -1.44 56.56
CA ILE A 375 102.87 -0.20 56.04
C ILE A 375 102.74 0.94 57.06
N GLN A 376 101.60 1.09 57.71
CA GLN A 376 101.37 2.14 58.72
C GLN A 376 102.27 1.98 59.96
N HIS A 377 102.59 0.74 60.35
CA HIS A 377 103.58 0.46 61.41
C HIS A 377 105.01 0.84 60.98
N ILE A 378 105.40 0.52 59.75
CA ILE A 378 106.73 0.85 59.20
C ILE A 378 106.89 2.38 59.02
N GLU A 379 105.84 3.08 58.61
CA GLU A 379 105.85 4.54 58.48
C GLU A 379 106.04 5.25 59.83
N GLN A 380 105.39 4.77 60.90
CA GLN A 380 105.56 5.31 62.25
C GLN A 380 106.99 5.11 62.79
N GLU A 381 107.62 3.95 62.54
CA GLU A 381 109.02 3.71 62.91
C GLU A 381 110.01 4.55 62.07
N SER A 382 109.71 4.77 60.78
CA SER A 382 110.55 5.61 59.91
C SER A 382 110.48 7.10 60.31
N HIS A 383 109.31 7.58 60.74
CA HIS A 383 109.11 8.96 61.16
C HIS A 383 109.81 9.25 62.50
N ALA A 384 109.81 8.29 63.44
CA ALA A 384 110.57 8.39 64.68
C ALA A 384 112.09 8.40 64.44
N ARG A 385 112.59 7.63 63.46
CA ARG A 385 114.02 7.63 63.07
C ARG A 385 114.43 8.89 62.31
N ALA A 386 113.55 9.48 61.49
CA ALA A 386 113.80 10.75 60.79
C ALA A 386 113.88 11.96 61.75
N LEU A 387 113.13 11.95 62.86
CA LEU A 387 113.19 13.00 63.88
C LEU A 387 114.51 12.96 64.69
N HIS A 388 115.03 11.75 64.95
CA HIS A 388 116.34 11.56 65.59
C HIS A 388 117.52 11.92 64.67
N LEU A 389 117.40 11.71 63.35
CA LEU A 389 118.43 12.09 62.38
C LEU A 389 118.53 13.62 62.23
N ARG A 390 117.39 14.34 62.23
CA ARG A 390 117.36 15.80 62.16
C ARG A 390 118.01 16.49 63.37
N GLN A 391 117.85 15.93 64.57
CA GLN A 391 118.50 16.44 65.79
C GLN A 391 120.03 16.17 65.81
N ALA A 392 120.49 15.12 65.13
CA ALA A 392 121.92 14.84 64.95
C ALA A 392 122.55 15.74 63.87
N GLU A 393 121.82 16.08 62.81
CA GLU A 393 122.26 16.98 61.73
C GLU A 393 122.40 18.45 62.18
N GLU A 394 121.50 18.96 63.04
CA GLU A 394 121.63 20.30 63.64
C GLU A 394 122.84 20.41 64.59
N SER A 395 123.21 19.32 65.26
CA SER A 395 124.39 19.26 66.13
C SER A 395 125.71 19.17 65.33
N LEU A 396 125.67 18.60 64.11
CA LEU A 396 126.81 18.51 63.20
C LEU A 396 127.08 19.85 62.49
N ALA A 397 126.03 20.57 62.08
CA ALA A 397 126.13 21.89 61.45
C ALA A 397 126.76 22.95 62.38
N GLY A 398 126.51 22.88 63.70
CA GLY A 398 127.14 23.75 64.69
C GLY A 398 128.64 23.47 64.92
N LEU A 399 129.09 22.22 64.75
CA LEU A 399 130.50 21.83 64.89
C LEU A 399 131.32 22.10 63.62
N GLN A 400 130.70 22.03 62.43
CA GLN A 400 131.34 22.37 61.16
C GLN A 400 131.59 23.87 61.00
N GLN A 401 130.71 24.73 61.50
CA GLN A 401 130.91 26.19 61.47
C GLN A 401 132.09 26.65 62.36
N ALA A 402 132.34 25.96 63.48
CA ALA A 402 133.49 26.23 64.36
C ALA A 402 134.82 25.71 63.79
N LEU A 403 134.78 24.72 62.90
CA LEU A 403 135.97 24.14 62.24
C LEU A 403 136.45 25.02 61.07
N ASP A 404 135.52 25.58 60.29
CA ASP A 404 135.83 26.47 59.16
C ASP A 404 136.47 27.81 59.60
N GLU A 405 136.10 28.31 60.79
CA GLU A 405 136.72 29.51 61.38
C GLU A 405 138.15 29.26 61.88
N GLN A 406 138.45 28.06 62.38
CA GLN A 406 139.81 27.67 62.76
C GLN A 406 140.70 27.38 61.54
N GLN A 407 140.14 26.84 60.45
CA GLN A 407 140.89 26.56 59.22
C GLN A 407 141.32 27.84 58.48
N ARG A 408 140.50 28.91 58.47
CA ARG A 408 140.91 30.21 57.91
C ARG A 408 142.06 30.87 58.66
N SER A 409 142.16 30.67 59.98
CA SER A 409 143.27 31.17 60.80
C SER A 409 144.60 30.43 60.52
N LEU A 410 144.51 29.14 60.18
CA LEU A 410 145.65 28.27 59.90
C LEU A 410 146.23 28.49 58.48
N GLU A 411 145.38 28.85 57.52
CA GLU A 411 145.79 29.14 56.15
C GLU A 411 146.52 30.50 56.05
N GLN A 412 146.21 31.44 56.94
CA GLN A 412 146.88 32.73 57.03
C GLN A 412 148.29 32.63 57.64
N THR A 413 148.50 31.73 58.61
CA THR A 413 149.84 31.43 59.18
C THR A 413 150.70 30.56 58.27
N ARG A 414 150.08 29.74 57.41
CA ARG A 414 150.80 28.92 56.41
C ARG A 414 151.44 29.77 55.30
N ASN A 415 150.75 30.81 54.84
CA ASN A 415 151.29 31.73 53.82
C ASN A 415 152.51 32.54 54.32
N GLU A 416 152.64 32.78 55.63
CA GLU A 416 153.83 33.41 56.21
C GLU A 416 155.03 32.45 56.28
N ALA A 417 154.79 31.15 56.45
CA ALA A 417 155.82 30.11 56.48
C ALA A 417 156.42 29.82 55.09
N ASP A 418 155.60 29.85 54.03
CA ASP A 418 156.06 29.59 52.66
C ASP A 418 156.99 30.71 52.13
N SER A 419 156.86 31.95 52.61
CA SER A 419 157.77 33.06 52.23
C SER A 419 159.17 32.95 52.88
N LEU A 420 159.28 32.25 54.02
CA LEU A 420 160.55 31.95 54.67
C LEU A 420 161.23 30.70 54.09
N ALA A 421 160.46 29.74 53.58
CA ALA A 421 160.99 28.55 52.91
C ALA A 421 161.69 28.88 51.58
N GLN A 422 161.18 29.85 50.80
CA GLN A 422 161.86 30.33 49.58
C GLN A 422 163.26 30.92 49.84
N ARG A 423 163.52 31.44 51.05
CA ARG A 423 164.82 32.02 51.46
C ARG A 423 165.88 30.95 51.78
N ILE A 424 165.44 29.73 52.13
CA ILE A 424 166.31 28.61 52.51
C ILE A 424 166.80 27.87 51.26
N VAL A 425 165.94 27.72 50.26
CA VAL A 425 166.30 27.09 48.97
C VAL A 425 167.39 27.88 48.23
N GLU A 426 167.37 29.22 48.28
CA GLU A 426 168.44 30.07 47.70
C GLU A 426 169.81 29.93 48.40
N LEU A 427 169.86 29.45 49.65
CA LEU A 427 171.10 29.23 50.40
C LEU A 427 171.63 27.80 50.23
N GLU A 428 170.76 26.82 49.99
CA GLU A 428 171.13 25.43 49.76
C GLU A 428 171.76 25.21 48.38
N GLU A 429 171.32 25.93 47.34
CA GLU A 429 171.96 25.90 46.01
C GLU A 429 173.41 26.43 46.03
N ARG A 430 173.73 27.33 46.96
CA ARG A 430 175.07 27.91 47.13
C ARG A 430 176.04 26.97 47.86
N CYS A 431 175.54 26.10 48.75
CA CYS A 431 176.32 25.05 49.41
C CYS A 431 176.58 23.84 48.50
N SER A 432 175.62 23.51 47.63
CA SER A 432 175.76 22.42 46.64
C SER A 432 176.88 22.70 45.63
N ALA A 433 177.08 23.97 45.23
CA ALA A 433 178.18 24.36 44.34
C ALA A 433 179.59 24.17 44.97
N LEU A 434 179.72 24.27 46.30
CA LEU A 434 180.96 24.03 47.05
C LEU A 434 181.23 22.53 47.29
N GLN A 435 180.18 21.71 47.32
CA GLN A 435 180.27 20.26 47.50
C GLN A 435 180.71 19.52 46.23
N ALA A 436 180.33 20.05 45.05
CA ALA A 436 180.78 19.53 43.76
C ALA A 436 182.30 19.67 43.53
N GLU A 437 182.96 20.67 44.13
CA GLU A 437 184.41 20.91 43.99
C GLU A 437 185.25 19.98 44.90
N MET A 438 184.67 19.48 46.00
CA MET A 438 185.35 18.61 46.97
C MET A 438 185.25 17.11 46.60
N GLN A 439 184.17 16.73 45.90
CA GLN A 439 183.95 15.37 45.42
C GLN A 439 184.88 14.99 44.26
N ASP A 440 185.29 15.97 43.44
CA ASP A 440 186.23 15.76 42.33
C ASP A 440 187.65 15.42 42.84
N ASN A 441 188.06 15.99 43.99
CA ASN A 441 189.35 15.67 44.63
C ASN A 441 189.36 14.29 45.33
N LEU A 442 188.20 13.81 45.81
CA LEU A 442 188.07 12.50 46.43
C LEU A 442 188.17 11.37 45.38
N SER A 443 187.69 11.63 44.16
CA SER A 443 187.78 10.74 43.00
C SER A 443 189.23 10.39 42.59
N VAL A 444 190.23 11.19 42.99
CA VAL A 444 191.66 10.96 42.71
C VAL A 444 192.34 10.09 43.78
N LEU A 445 191.88 10.13 45.04
CA LEU A 445 192.47 9.36 46.16
C LEU A 445 192.00 7.91 46.19
N GLU A 446 190.76 7.64 45.79
CA GLU A 446 190.19 6.29 45.81
C GLU A 446 190.64 5.45 44.62
N ALA A 447 190.96 6.09 43.49
CA ALA A 447 191.57 5.44 42.32
C ALA A 447 192.96 4.80 42.59
N ARG A 448 193.64 5.08 43.72
CA ARG A 448 194.97 4.51 44.05
C ARG A 448 195.00 3.62 45.29
N LEU A 449 193.95 3.61 46.09
CA LEU A 449 193.74 2.58 47.12
C LEU A 449 193.16 1.29 46.48
N ALA A 450 192.32 1.45 45.44
CA ALA A 450 191.92 0.38 44.52
C ALA A 450 193.12 -0.22 43.76
N ASP A 451 194.26 0.50 43.71
CA ASP A 451 195.54 -0.09 43.40
C ASP A 451 196.04 -0.89 44.59
N LEU A 452 195.38 -2.01 44.73
CA LEU A 452 196.25 -3.17 44.72
C LEU A 452 196.97 -3.37 46.06
N GLU A 453 196.18 -3.13 47.10
CA GLU A 453 195.70 -4.18 48.00
C GLU A 453 195.45 -5.55 47.32
N ALA A 454 195.06 -5.60 46.05
CA ALA A 454 195.27 -6.74 45.17
C ALA A 454 196.75 -7.23 44.96
N GLN A 455 197.81 -6.58 45.50
CA GLN A 455 199.13 -7.22 45.74
C GLN A 455 199.21 -7.94 47.09
N ARG A 456 198.54 -7.43 48.14
CA ARG A 456 198.42 -8.10 49.44
C ARG A 456 197.65 -9.43 49.29
N ASP A 457 196.65 -9.44 48.41
CA ASP A 457 195.82 -10.61 48.16
C ASP A 457 196.51 -11.64 47.22
N ALA A 458 197.62 -11.26 46.55
CA ALA A 458 198.48 -12.18 45.80
C ALA A 458 199.54 -12.92 46.66
N LEU A 459 200.12 -12.32 47.71
CA LEU A 459 201.11 -13.00 48.59
C LEU A 459 200.49 -13.76 49.78
N LYS A 460 199.25 -13.47 50.19
CA LYS A 460 198.50 -14.35 51.11
C LYS A 460 197.85 -15.56 50.40
N ALA A 461 197.88 -15.59 49.06
CA ALA A 461 197.74 -16.79 48.24
C ALA A 461 199.05 -17.63 48.18
N GLN A 462 200.06 -17.28 49.00
CA GLN A 462 201.00 -18.20 49.67
C GLN A 462 200.60 -18.42 51.14
N LEU A 463 199.31 -18.41 51.47
CA LEU A 463 198.53 -19.65 51.38
C LEU A 463 199.36 -20.72 52.05
N ALA A 464 198.98 -21.10 53.26
CA ALA A 464 198.08 -22.25 53.36
C ALA A 464 198.62 -23.56 52.72
N ALA A 465 199.88 -23.58 52.31
CA ALA A 465 200.72 -24.72 52.05
C ALA A 465 201.68 -24.94 53.24
N SER A 466 202.12 -23.87 53.93
CA SER A 466 203.07 -24.01 55.05
C SER A 466 202.40 -24.50 56.34
N GLU A 467 201.91 -23.66 57.25
CA GLU A 467 201.82 -24.13 58.65
C GLU A 467 200.45 -24.57 59.16
N ALA A 468 199.57 -24.95 58.20
CA ALA A 468 198.64 -26.07 58.40
C ALA A 468 199.38 -27.38 58.83
N GLU A 469 200.72 -27.42 58.74
CA GLU A 469 201.58 -28.46 59.32
C GLU A 469 201.85 -28.30 60.84
N ARG A 470 201.70 -27.10 61.46
CA ARG A 470 201.96 -26.91 62.91
C ARG A 470 200.71 -27.07 63.80
N ASP A 471 199.50 -27.02 63.23
CA ASP A 471 198.26 -27.54 63.83
C ASP A 471 198.41 -28.99 64.37
N ALA A 472 199.48 -29.74 64.05
CA ALA A 472 199.68 -31.12 64.50
C ALA A 472 200.56 -31.32 65.77
N LEU A 473 201.38 -30.34 66.22
CA LEU A 473 202.39 -30.56 67.29
C LEU A 473 202.01 -30.05 68.71
N GLU A 474 201.46 -28.85 68.96
CA GLU A 474 201.23 -28.37 70.36
C GLU A 474 199.88 -28.78 70.99
N ALA A 475 199.00 -29.39 70.19
CA ALA A 475 197.90 -30.24 70.68
C ALA A 475 198.41 -31.41 71.57
N GLN A 476 199.72 -31.76 71.53
CA GLN A 476 200.37 -32.67 72.49
C GLN A 476 200.83 -32.00 73.81
N LEU A 477 200.93 -30.66 73.94
CA LEU A 477 201.31 -29.99 75.21
C LEU A 477 200.12 -29.77 76.15
N ALA A 478 198.89 -29.78 75.62
CA ALA A 478 197.64 -29.94 76.38
C ALA A 478 197.63 -31.17 77.32
N GLU A 479 198.59 -32.10 77.21
CA GLU A 479 198.74 -33.32 78.03
C GLU A 479 199.70 -33.16 79.23
N ALA A 480 200.62 -32.18 79.21
CA ALA A 480 201.66 -32.03 80.24
C ALA A 480 201.32 -31.09 81.43
N GLN A 481 200.55 -29.99 81.29
CA GLN A 481 200.24 -29.08 82.43
C GLN A 481 198.97 -29.43 83.24
N ALA A 482 198.09 -30.28 82.70
CA ALA A 482 197.14 -31.06 83.49
C ALA A 482 197.82 -31.92 84.57
N ALA A 483 199.16 -32.11 84.54
CA ALA A 483 199.93 -32.79 85.57
C ALA A 483 200.52 -31.85 86.64
N LEU A 484 200.65 -30.53 86.39
CA LEU A 484 200.97 -29.55 87.45
C LEU A 484 199.75 -29.26 88.36
N ALA A 485 198.58 -29.76 87.94
CA ALA A 485 197.36 -29.93 88.72
C ALA A 485 197.52 -30.24 90.20
N HIS A 486 198.59 -30.92 90.59
CA HIS A 486 198.55 -31.66 91.83
C HIS A 486 199.24 -30.96 92.99
N LEU A 487 200.05 -29.93 92.68
CA LEU A 487 200.98 -29.36 93.66
C LEU A 487 200.48 -28.10 94.39
N GLU A 488 199.66 -27.20 93.85
CA GLU A 488 199.18 -26.05 94.66
C GLU A 488 197.91 -26.32 95.46
N ARG A 489 197.16 -27.38 95.10
CA ARG A 489 196.28 -28.11 96.05
C ARG A 489 197.02 -28.58 97.31
N LYS A 490 198.36 -28.48 97.36
CA LYS A 490 199.23 -28.85 98.49
C LYS A 490 199.86 -27.67 99.25
N LEU A 491 199.54 -26.42 98.90
CA LEU A 491 199.91 -25.27 99.72
C LEU A 491 198.64 -24.56 100.22
N HIS A 492 197.51 -25.21 100.46
CA HIS A 492 197.16 -26.16 101.53
C HIS A 492 197.50 -25.82 102.98
N ALA A 493 198.72 -25.50 103.40
CA ALA A 493 199.05 -25.94 104.77
C ALA A 493 199.61 -24.91 105.77
N TYR A 494 200.10 -23.73 105.38
CA TYR A 494 201.19 -23.22 106.22
C TYR A 494 201.33 -21.76 106.63
N ARG A 495 200.56 -20.77 106.16
CA ARG A 495 200.82 -19.38 106.58
C ARG A 495 199.51 -18.64 106.85
N VAL A 496 198.96 -18.62 108.08
CA VAL A 496 199.53 -18.50 109.44
C VAL A 496 200.22 -17.15 109.61
N LEU A 497 199.76 -16.41 110.63
CA LEU A 497 200.41 -15.34 111.40
C LEU A 497 201.25 -14.30 110.63
N ASP A 498 200.94 -13.05 110.99
CA ASP A 498 201.67 -11.79 110.80
C ASP A 498 201.54 -11.06 109.47
#